data_AF-A0A420CHP5-F1
#
_entry.id   AF-A0A420CHP5-F1
#
_cell.length_a   1.000
_cell.length_b   1.000
_cell.length_c   1.000
_cell.angle_alpha   90.00
_cell.angle_beta   90.00
_cell.angle_gamma   90.00
#
_symmetry.space_group_name_H-M   'P 1'
#
loop_
_entity.id
_entity.type
_entity.pdbx_description
1 polymer ?
#
loop_
_entity_poly.entity_id
_entity_poly.type
_entity_poly.pdbx_seq_one_letter_code
_entity_poly.pdbx_strand_id
1 'polypeptide(L)'
;MSNSLLKSFEVFNIEALTFVHQAYLEFITFANNSSDNKKLSEMLFIIGKTLQENLQIVFKPLDSPGQPPEIKEHYKNVDFDKMIMSYTDYFIKICFTYLEQIDKSIA
;
A
#
# COMPACT_ATOMS: atom_id res chain seq x y z
N MET A 1 -19.58 -16.34 18.43
CA MET A 1 -19.50 -15.31 17.37
C MET A 1 -18.05 -14.90 17.23
N SER A 2 -17.31 -15.41 16.24
CA SER A 2 -15.86 -15.12 16.09
C SER A 2 -15.34 -15.07 14.65
N ASN A 3 -16.17 -15.37 13.64
CA ASN A 3 -15.69 -15.49 12.25
C ASN A 3 -15.96 -14.27 11.36
N SER A 4 -16.85 -13.34 11.74
CA SER A 4 -17.19 -12.20 10.86
C SER A 4 -16.11 -11.13 10.85
N LEU A 5 -15.54 -10.80 12.02
CA LEU A 5 -14.55 -9.72 12.17
C LEU A 5 -13.17 -10.10 11.60
N LEU A 6 -12.74 -11.35 11.81
CA LEU A 6 -11.54 -11.91 11.18
C LEU A 6 -11.63 -11.86 9.65
N LYS A 7 -12.79 -12.21 9.08
CA LYS A 7 -13.06 -12.08 7.65
C LYS A 7 -13.02 -10.62 7.18
N SER A 8 -13.45 -9.65 8.00
CA SER A 8 -13.35 -8.24 7.65
C SER A 8 -11.90 -7.77 7.52
N PHE A 9 -11.02 -8.17 8.45
CA PHE A 9 -9.60 -7.81 8.38
C PHE A 9 -8.89 -8.45 7.17
N GLU A 10 -9.19 -9.71 6.85
CA GLU A 10 -8.70 -10.37 5.64
C GLU A 10 -9.13 -9.64 4.37
N VAL A 11 -10.37 -9.14 4.30
CA VAL A 11 -10.86 -8.35 3.17
C VAL A 11 -10.05 -7.06 3.00
N PHE A 12 -9.81 -6.29 4.08
CA PHE A 12 -8.98 -5.08 4.01
C PHE A 12 -7.54 -5.37 3.58
N ASN A 13 -6.96 -6.48 4.05
CA ASN A 13 -5.62 -6.90 3.65
C ASN A 13 -5.56 -7.26 2.15
N ILE A 14 -6.53 -8.03 1.65
CA ILE A 14 -6.62 -8.37 0.22
C ILE A 14 -6.77 -7.10 -0.64
N GLU A 15 -7.59 -6.17 -0.21
CA GLU A 15 -7.79 -4.89 -0.91
C GLU A 15 -6.51 -4.04 -0.89
N ALA A 16 -5.85 -3.92 0.26
CA ALA A 16 -4.56 -3.23 0.38
C ALA A 16 -3.49 -3.83 -0.55
N LEU A 17 -3.36 -5.15 -0.60
CA LEU A 17 -2.44 -5.84 -1.51
C LEU A 17 -2.81 -5.63 -2.99
N THR A 18 -4.10 -5.49 -3.30
CA THR A 18 -4.56 -5.18 -4.66
C THR A 18 -4.08 -3.79 -5.09
N PHE A 19 -4.18 -2.78 -4.21
CA PHE A 19 -3.63 -1.45 -4.49
C PHE A 19 -2.12 -1.46 -4.63
N VAL A 20 -1.39 -2.21 -3.79
CA VAL A 20 0.06 -2.36 -3.92
C VAL A 20 0.43 -2.97 -5.28
N HIS A 21 -0.28 -4.02 -5.70
CA HIS A 21 -0.04 -4.65 -6.99
C HIS A 21 -0.33 -3.70 -8.16
N GLN A 22 -1.41 -2.92 -8.10
CA GLN A 22 -1.72 -1.92 -9.13
C GLN A 22 -0.64 -0.84 -9.22
N ALA A 23 -0.22 -0.28 -8.08
CA ALA A 23 0.86 0.70 -7.99
C ALA A 23 2.17 0.14 -8.58
N TYR A 24 2.49 -1.12 -8.28
CA TYR A 24 3.64 -1.81 -8.86
C TYR A 24 3.54 -1.92 -10.38
N LEU A 25 2.39 -2.37 -10.91
CA LEU A 25 2.17 -2.48 -12.36
C LEU A 25 2.30 -1.13 -13.08
N GLU A 26 1.78 -0.07 -12.49
CA GLU A 26 1.92 1.30 -13.00
C GLU A 26 3.40 1.70 -13.07
N PHE A 27 4.14 1.47 -11.98
CA PHE A 27 5.56 1.81 -11.90
C PHE A 27 6.39 1.03 -12.93
N ILE A 28 6.23 -0.30 -13.03
CA ILE A 28 7.03 -1.09 -13.97
C ILE A 28 6.70 -0.76 -15.43
N THR A 29 5.43 -0.40 -15.72
CA THR A 29 5.03 0.04 -17.06
C THR A 29 5.77 1.32 -17.43
N PHE A 30 5.84 2.27 -16.51
CA PHE A 30 6.64 3.48 -16.70
C PHE A 30 8.15 3.17 -16.82
N ALA A 31 8.67 2.35 -15.91
CA ALA A 31 10.09 2.01 -15.84
C ALA A 31 10.58 1.29 -17.09
N ASN A 32 9.77 0.44 -17.74
CA ASN A 32 10.13 -0.18 -19.01
C ASN A 32 10.34 0.84 -20.14
N ASN A 33 9.63 1.97 -20.09
CA ASN A 33 9.62 2.98 -21.14
C ASN A 33 10.52 4.20 -20.84
N SER A 34 11.13 4.27 -19.65
CA SER A 34 11.98 5.39 -19.23
C SER A 34 13.40 4.93 -18.92
N SER A 35 14.40 5.65 -19.43
CA SER A 35 15.82 5.51 -19.05
C SER A 35 16.31 6.64 -18.15
N ASP A 36 15.43 7.58 -17.80
CA ASP A 36 15.76 8.75 -16.99
C ASP A 36 15.58 8.43 -15.50
N ASN A 37 16.69 8.28 -14.80
CA ASN A 37 16.72 7.94 -13.37
C ASN A 37 16.00 9.00 -12.51
N LYS A 38 16.03 10.28 -12.89
CA LYS A 38 15.34 11.32 -12.14
C LYS A 38 13.83 11.16 -12.27
N LYS A 39 13.34 10.92 -13.49
CA LYS A 39 11.91 10.66 -13.72
C LYS A 39 11.45 9.36 -13.07
N LEU A 40 12.30 8.34 -13.00
CA LEU A 40 12.00 7.09 -12.29
C LEU A 40 11.82 7.35 -10.79
N SER A 41 12.70 8.14 -10.18
CA SER A 41 12.61 8.53 -8.76
C SER A 41 11.35 9.35 -8.49
N GLU A 42 11.06 10.35 -9.33
CA GLU A 42 9.84 11.17 -9.24
C GLU A 42 8.57 10.32 -9.38
N MET A 43 8.55 9.38 -10.33
CA MET A 43 7.39 8.51 -10.53
C MET A 43 7.19 7.54 -9.36
N LEU A 44 8.27 6.96 -8.82
CA LEU A 44 8.18 6.10 -7.63
C LEU A 44 7.57 6.86 -6.45
N PHE A 45 7.98 8.12 -6.25
CA PHE A 45 7.45 8.98 -5.20
C PHE A 45 5.96 9.30 -5.41
N ILE A 46 5.57 9.70 -6.63
CA ILE A 46 4.17 10.04 -6.94
C ILE A 46 3.26 8.83 -6.75
N ILE A 47 3.64 7.67 -7.30
CA ILE A 47 2.85 6.44 -7.14
C ILE A 47 2.80 6.03 -5.66
N GLY A 48 3.92 6.11 -4.94
CA GLY A 48 3.99 5.79 -3.51
C GLY A 48 3.07 6.68 -2.65
N LYS A 49 3.00 7.97 -2.97
CA LYS A 49 2.05 8.92 -2.36
C LYS A 49 0.60 8.52 -2.62
N THR A 50 0.24 8.26 -3.88
CA THR A 50 -1.11 7.82 -4.26
C THR A 50 -1.49 6.51 -3.58
N LEU A 51 -0.56 5.55 -3.50
CA LEU A 51 -0.76 4.30 -2.78
C LEU A 51 -1.06 4.55 -1.30
N GLN A 52 -0.28 5.41 -0.63
CA GLN A 52 -0.50 5.74 0.77
C GLN A 52 -1.90 6.34 1.01
N GLU A 53 -2.35 7.25 0.14
CA GLU A 53 -3.70 7.84 0.20
C GLU A 53 -4.80 6.78 0.01
N ASN A 54 -4.63 5.86 -0.95
CA ASN A 54 -5.58 4.77 -1.17
C ASN A 54 -5.64 3.81 0.03
N LEU A 55 -4.49 3.46 0.62
CA LEU A 55 -4.43 2.62 1.81
C LEU A 55 -5.10 3.30 3.01
N GLN A 56 -4.91 4.62 3.18
CA GLN A 56 -5.65 5.37 4.19
C GLN A 56 -7.17 5.24 3.99
N ILE A 57 -7.68 5.30 2.75
CA ILE A 57 -9.11 5.10 2.47
C ILE A 57 -9.57 3.69 2.85
N VAL A 58 -8.78 2.66 2.54
CA VAL A 58 -9.11 1.25 2.88
C VAL A 58 -9.22 1.05 4.39
N PHE A 59 -8.32 1.65 5.18
CA PHE A 59 -8.30 1.46 6.64
C PHE A 59 -9.13 2.49 7.43
N LYS A 60 -9.46 3.65 6.85
CA LYS A 60 -10.25 4.72 7.49
C LYS A 60 -11.60 4.27 8.06
N PRO A 61 -12.37 3.36 7.42
CA PRO A 61 -13.60 2.85 8.02
C PRO A 61 -13.38 2.25 9.40
N LEU A 62 -12.24 1.62 9.69
CA LEU A 62 -11.98 0.96 10.97
C LEU A 62 -11.79 1.92 12.15
N ASP A 63 -11.44 3.17 11.87
CA ASP A 63 -11.19 4.21 12.89
C ASP A 63 -12.27 5.31 12.90
N SER A 64 -13.38 5.11 12.19
CA SER A 64 -14.44 6.11 12.07
C SER A 64 -15.24 6.29 13.38
N PRO A 65 -15.60 7.54 13.77
CA PRO A 65 -16.44 7.81 14.92
C PRO A 65 -17.77 7.05 14.94
N GLY A 66 -18.32 6.74 13.75
CA GLY A 66 -19.59 6.00 13.58
C GLY A 66 -19.47 4.48 13.64
N GLN A 67 -18.28 3.91 13.86
CA GLN A 67 -18.14 2.45 13.96
C GLN A 67 -18.81 1.89 15.22
N PRO A 68 -19.48 0.71 15.14
CA PRO A 68 -19.96 -0.02 16.29
C PRO A 68 -18.87 -0.24 17.35
N PRO A 69 -19.20 -0.16 18.66
CA PRO A 69 -18.23 -0.34 19.74
C PRO A 69 -17.42 -1.64 19.66
N GLU A 70 -18.03 -2.72 19.17
CA GLU A 70 -17.39 -4.04 19.03
C GLU A 70 -16.24 -4.02 18.02
N ILE A 71 -16.37 -3.22 16.95
CA ILE A 71 -15.33 -3.04 15.93
C ILE A 71 -14.19 -2.20 16.50
N LYS A 72 -14.52 -1.09 17.18
CA LYS A 72 -13.50 -0.23 17.81
C LYS A 72 -12.69 -0.99 18.85
N GLU A 73 -13.34 -1.76 19.71
CA GLU A 73 -12.67 -2.59 20.73
C GLU A 73 -11.77 -3.66 20.10
N HIS A 74 -12.17 -4.24 18.97
CA HIS A 74 -11.37 -5.24 18.26
C HIS A 74 -10.08 -4.66 17.66
N TYR A 75 -10.15 -3.42 17.15
CA TYR A 75 -9.02 -2.77 16.45
C TYR A 75 -8.27 -1.71 17.29
N LYS A 76 -8.64 -1.51 18.56
CA LYS A 76 -8.07 -0.44 19.41
C LYS A 76 -6.54 -0.44 19.58
N ASN A 77 -5.91 -1.61 19.39
CA ASN A 77 -4.46 -1.79 19.52
C ASN A 77 -3.76 -1.91 18.16
N VAL A 78 -4.51 -1.78 17.06
CA VAL A 78 -3.94 -1.82 15.72
C VAL A 78 -3.40 -0.44 15.37
N ASP A 79 -2.10 -0.40 15.10
CA ASP A 79 -1.44 0.78 14.58
C ASP A 79 -1.62 0.81 13.05
N PHE A 80 -2.69 1.48 12.61
CA PHE A 80 -3.04 1.58 11.19
C PHE A 80 -2.00 2.37 10.40
N ASP A 81 -1.35 3.37 10.99
CA ASP A 81 -0.28 4.12 10.34
C ASP A 81 0.91 3.22 10.05
N LYS A 82 1.34 2.42 11.04
CA LYS A 82 2.40 1.42 10.84
C LYS A 82 2.02 0.37 9.81
N MET A 83 0.76 -0.03 9.77
CA MET A 83 0.25 -0.98 8.78
C MET A 83 0.30 -0.40 7.37
N ILE A 84 -0.17 0.83 7.18
CA ILE A 84 -0.09 1.56 5.91
C ILE A 84 1.37 1.69 5.46
N MET A 85 2.26 2.13 6.36
CA MET A 85 3.69 2.20 6.08
C MET A 85 4.27 0.86 5.62
N SER A 86 3.86 -0.25 6.23
CA SER A 86 4.39 -1.57 5.86
C SER A 86 4.04 -1.97 4.42
N TYR A 87 2.85 -1.61 3.91
CA TYR A 87 2.48 -1.85 2.51
C TYR A 87 3.21 -0.91 1.55
N THR A 88 3.39 0.36 1.94
CA THR A 88 4.17 1.33 1.15
C THR A 88 5.65 0.92 1.07
N ASP A 89 6.25 0.46 2.18
CA ASP A 89 7.62 -0.07 2.21
C ASP A 89 7.74 -1.33 1.35
N TYR A 90 6.73 -2.21 1.38
CA TYR A 90 6.69 -3.38 0.52
C TYR A 90 6.65 -2.99 -0.96
N PHE A 91 5.80 -2.04 -1.35
CA PHE A 91 5.78 -1.47 -2.70
C PHE A 91 7.15 -0.91 -3.12
N ILE A 92 7.79 -0.10 -2.28
CA ILE A 92 9.11 0.46 -2.55
C ILE A 92 10.12 -0.66 -2.79
N LYS A 93 10.15 -1.66 -1.90
CA LYS A 93 11.08 -2.79 -1.98
C LYS A 93 10.92 -3.58 -3.28
N ILE A 94 9.70 -3.90 -3.70
CA ILE A 94 9.47 -4.64 -4.95
C ILE A 94 9.82 -3.82 -6.19
N CYS A 95 9.63 -2.50 -6.16
CA CYS A 95 10.05 -1.61 -7.23
C CYS A 95 11.58 -1.54 -7.35
N PHE A 96 12.31 -1.40 -6.24
CA PHE A 96 13.78 -1.45 -6.24
C PHE A 96 14.30 -2.79 -6.76
N THR A 97 13.74 -3.89 -6.28
CA THR A 97 14.10 -5.25 -6.74
C THR A 97 13.89 -5.39 -8.26
N TYR A 98 12.81 -4.82 -8.80
CA TYR A 98 12.55 -4.83 -10.22
C TYR A 98 13.54 -3.99 -11.02
N LEU A 99 13.87 -2.77 -10.56
CA LEU A 99 14.84 -1.90 -11.22
C LEU A 99 16.21 -2.58 -11.31
N GLU A 100 16.65 -3.26 -10.25
CA GLU A 100 17.89 -4.06 -10.24
C GLU A 100 17.86 -5.16 -11.31
N GLN A 101 16.72 -5.84 -11.52
CA GLN A 101 16.59 -6.90 -12.53
C GLN A 101 16.68 -6.39 -13.98
N ILE A 102 16.43 -5.09 -14.21
CA ILE A 102 16.51 -4.47 -15.53
C ILE A 102 17.70 -3.51 -15.66
N ASP A 103 18.70 -3.64 -14.78
CA ASP A 103 19.92 -2.81 -14.73
C ASP A 103 19.65 -1.30 -14.67
N LYS A 104 18.58 -0.90 -13.96
CA LYS A 104 18.25 0.50 -13.68
C LYS A 104 18.47 0.80 -12.21
N SER A 105 18.83 2.04 -11.92
CA SER A 105 18.97 2.52 -10.55
C SER A 105 18.33 3.89 -10.40
N ILE A 106 17.77 4.13 -9.22
CA ILE A 106 17.33 5.44 -8.77
C ILE A 106 18.27 5.83 -7.63
N ALA A 107 18.83 7.04 -7.74
CA ALA A 107 19.78 7.61 -6.79
C ALA A 107 19.07 8.45 -5.73
#